data_AF-A0A2D8UF28-F1
#
_entry.id   AF-A0A2D8UF28-F1
#
_cell.length_a   1.000
_cell.length_b   1.000
_cell.length_c   1.000
_cell.angle_alpha   90.00
_cell.angle_beta   90.00
_cell.angle_gamma   90.00
#
_symmetry.space_group_name_H-M   'P 1'
#
loop_
_entity.id
_entity.type
_entity.pdbx_description
1 polymer ?
#
loop_
_entity_poly.entity_id
_entity_poly.type
_entity_poly.pdbx_seq_one_letter_code
_entity_poly.pdbx_strand_id
1 'polypeptide(L)'
;MIVLDTGVLVYWTLDREQLSPSASKAIGENEAKIISAVSIWELGQKIKSGDLRLPLRLSDYVERLKAVENLEVMPVDAEHWMRSLVLNWENEDIADRLIVATSMLRSCTLVTADDVIRNFYSKSLW
;
A
#
# COMPACT_ATOMS: atom_id res chain seq x y z
N MET A 1 3.99 -8.51 10.51
CA MET A 1 3.65 -7.14 10.08
C MET A 1 4.11 -6.89 8.66
N ILE A 2 3.19 -6.44 7.81
CA ILE A 2 3.41 -6.20 6.37
C ILE A 2 2.92 -4.81 5.98
N VAL A 3 3.47 -4.25 4.90
CA VAL A 3 2.92 -3.06 4.25
C VAL A 3 2.18 -3.51 2.99
N LEU A 4 0.99 -2.98 2.75
CA LEU A 4 0.25 -3.20 1.52
C LEU A 4 0.48 -2.02 0.59
N ASP A 5 0.86 -2.33 -0.64
CA ASP A 5 0.79 -1.40 -1.76
C ASP A 5 -0.69 -1.05 -2.07
N THR A 6 -0.93 0.10 -2.71
CA THR A 6 -2.27 0.60 -3.04
C THR A 6 -3.03 -0.38 -3.93
N GLY A 7 -2.38 -0.97 -4.94
CA GLY A 7 -3.03 -1.98 -5.79
C GLY A 7 -3.45 -3.22 -5.00
N VAL A 8 -2.61 -3.66 -4.06
CA VAL A 8 -2.90 -4.81 -3.19
C VAL A 8 -4.02 -4.50 -2.21
N LEU A 9 -4.06 -3.29 -1.66
CA LEU A 9 -5.18 -2.82 -0.84
C LEU A 9 -6.51 -2.92 -1.62
N VAL A 10 -6.52 -2.51 -2.90
CA VAL A 10 -7.71 -2.60 -3.76
C VAL A 10 -8.13 -4.05 -3.98
N TYR A 11 -7.21 -4.94 -4.36
CA TYR A 11 -7.53 -6.37 -4.52
C TYR A 11 -8.03 -6.98 -3.21
N TRP A 12 -7.35 -6.73 -2.10
CA TRP A 12 -7.72 -7.31 -0.82
C TRP A 12 -9.13 -6.91 -0.34
N THR A 13 -9.59 -5.70 -0.66
CA THR A 13 -10.90 -5.21 -0.19
C THR A 13 -12.02 -5.32 -1.21
N LEU A 14 -11.72 -5.33 -2.51
CA LEU A 14 -12.73 -5.31 -3.57
C LEU A 14 -12.72 -6.56 -4.46
N ASP A 15 -11.57 -7.20 -4.64
CA ASP A 15 -11.42 -8.31 -5.58
C ASP A 15 -10.28 -9.27 -5.16
N ARG A 16 -10.56 -10.08 -4.14
CA ARG A 16 -9.55 -10.95 -3.51
C ARG A 16 -9.01 -12.03 -4.43
N GLU A 17 -9.72 -12.38 -5.49
CA GLU A 17 -9.31 -13.41 -6.45
C GLU A 17 -8.08 -12.97 -7.26
N GLN A 18 -7.81 -11.66 -7.34
CA GLN A 18 -6.64 -11.09 -8.01
C GLN A 18 -5.36 -11.19 -7.18
N LEU A 19 -5.47 -11.50 -5.88
CA LEU A 19 -4.29 -11.70 -5.04
C LEU A 19 -3.60 -13.00 -5.42
N SER A 20 -2.28 -12.95 -5.57
CA SER A 20 -1.48 -14.16 -5.67
C SER A 20 -1.65 -15.03 -4.39
N PRO A 21 -1.45 -16.35 -4.47
CA PRO A 21 -1.47 -17.23 -3.31
C PRO A 21 -0.53 -16.77 -2.18
N SER A 22 0.64 -16.22 -2.51
CA SER A 22 1.61 -15.73 -1.53
C SER A 22 1.11 -14.46 -0.84
N ALA A 23 0.61 -13.47 -1.59
CA ALA A 23 -0.02 -12.28 -1.05
C ALA A 23 -1.23 -12.62 -0.17
N SER A 24 -2.14 -13.47 -0.66
CA SER A 24 -3.33 -13.90 0.09
C SER A 24 -2.95 -14.55 1.43
N LYS A 25 -1.93 -15.42 1.43
CA LYS A 25 -1.40 -16.04 2.65
C LYS A 25 -0.76 -15.01 3.58
N ALA A 26 0.02 -14.06 3.06
CA ALA A 26 0.68 -13.04 3.87
C ALA A 26 -0.30 -12.06 4.53
N ILE A 27 -1.41 -11.74 3.85
CA ILE A 27 -2.44 -10.80 4.32
C ILE A 27 -3.39 -11.45 5.36
N GLY A 28 -3.18 -12.71 5.76
CA GLY A 28 -4.05 -13.46 6.67
C GLY A 28 -4.70 -12.65 7.82
N GLU A 29 -5.87 -13.10 8.26
CA GLU A 29 -6.80 -12.31 9.09
C GLU A 29 -6.14 -11.69 10.34
N ASN A 30 -5.22 -12.41 10.99
CA ASN A 30 -4.55 -11.98 12.22
C ASN A 30 -3.19 -11.27 12.05
N GLU A 31 -2.70 -11.09 10.82
CA GLU A 31 -1.43 -10.40 10.61
C GLU A 31 -1.58 -8.89 10.74
N ALA A 32 -0.62 -8.24 11.40
CA ALA A 32 -0.55 -6.78 11.43
C ALA A 32 -0.24 -6.23 10.03
N LYS A 33 -1.06 -5.27 9.57
CA LYS A 33 -1.01 -4.67 8.25
C LYS A 33 -0.84 -3.17 8.39
N ILE A 34 -0.06 -2.59 7.50
CA ILE A 34 0.10 -1.15 7.38
C ILE A 34 -0.29 -0.77 5.95
N ILE A 35 -1.05 0.32 5.81
CA ILE A 35 -1.11 1.08 4.56
C ILE A 35 -0.53 2.45 4.81
N SER A 36 0.25 2.95 3.86
CA SER A 36 0.71 4.34 3.92
C SER A 36 -0.44 5.28 3.59
N ALA A 37 -0.57 6.40 4.29
CA ALA A 37 -1.61 7.39 4.00
C ALA A 37 -1.52 7.94 2.56
N VAL A 38 -0.36 7.84 1.89
CA VAL A 38 -0.22 8.18 0.47
C VAL A 38 -1.12 7.32 -0.43
N SER A 39 -1.38 6.07 -0.05
CA SER A 39 -2.30 5.19 -0.79
C SER A 39 -3.71 5.78 -0.85
N ILE A 40 -4.14 6.52 0.18
CA ILE A 40 -5.45 7.20 0.16
C ILE A 40 -5.47 8.32 -0.89
N TRP A 41 -4.36 9.07 -1.01
CA TRP A 41 -4.22 10.10 -2.06
C TRP A 41 -4.25 9.46 -3.46
N GLU A 42 -3.51 8.37 -3.66
CA GLU A 42 -3.44 7.66 -4.93
C GLU A 42 -4.81 7.06 -5.33
N LEU A 43 -5.53 6.45 -4.39
CA LEU A 43 -6.92 6.01 -4.59
C LEU A 43 -7.80 7.18 -5.02
N GLY A 44 -7.67 8.34 -4.37
CA GLY A 44 -8.41 9.55 -4.73
C GLY A 44 -8.10 10.04 -6.14
N GLN A 45 -6.84 9.99 -6.56
CA GLN A 45 -6.43 10.34 -7.93
C GLN A 45 -7.03 9.37 -8.95
N LYS A 46 -6.95 8.05 -8.71
CA LYS A 46 -7.54 7.01 -9.58
C LYS A 46 -9.07 7.12 -9.68
N ILE A 47 -9.73 7.52 -8.60
CA ILE A 47 -11.19 7.78 -8.62
C ILE A 47 -11.52 9.02 -9.46
N LYS A 48 -10.70 10.08 -9.36
CA LYS A 48 -10.90 11.31 -10.14
C LYS A 48 -10.63 11.12 -11.64
N SER A 49 -9.64 10.33 -12.01
CA SER A 49 -9.35 9.99 -13.41
C SER A 49 -10.39 9.02 -14.00
N GLY A 50 -11.09 8.26 -13.14
CA GLY A 50 -12.08 7.27 -13.54
C GLY A 50 -11.54 5.84 -13.64
N ASP A 51 -10.26 5.64 -13.34
CA ASP A 51 -9.57 4.34 -13.39
C ASP A 51 -9.99 3.40 -12.25
N LEU A 52 -10.51 3.96 -11.15
CA LEU A 52 -11.04 3.18 -10.02
C LEU A 52 -12.46 3.63 -9.67
N ARG A 53 -13.34 2.65 -9.43
CA ARG A 53 -14.68 2.89 -8.88
C ARG A 53 -14.82 2.15 -7.56
N LEU A 54 -15.08 2.89 -6.50
CA LEU A 54 -15.44 2.32 -5.20
C LEU A 54 -16.96 2.17 -5.11
N PRO A 55 -17.48 1.12 -4.45
CA PRO A 55 -18.91 0.95 -4.19
C PRO A 55 -19.48 1.98 -3.19
N LEU A 56 -18.63 2.81 -2.60
CA LEU A 56 -18.94 3.83 -1.60
C LEU A 56 -17.97 5.01 -1.72
N ARG A 57 -18.27 6.12 -1.03
CA ARG A 57 -17.41 7.31 -1.05
C ARG A 57 -16.03 6.98 -0.45
N LEU A 58 -14.97 7.62 -0.95
CA LEU A 58 -13.61 7.41 -0.44
C LEU A 58 -13.51 7.64 1.07
N SER A 59 -14.21 8.64 1.62
CA SER A 59 -14.27 8.88 3.07
C SER A 59 -14.83 7.68 3.84
N ASP A 60 -15.94 7.12 3.37
CA ASP A 60 -16.61 5.97 4.01
C ASP A 60 -15.73 4.71 3.89
N TYR A 61 -14.92 4.62 2.81
CA TYR A 61 -13.98 3.52 2.59
C TYR A 61 -12.82 3.58 3.57
N VAL A 62 -12.24 4.77 3.75
CA VAL A 62 -11.16 5.00 4.72
C VAL A 62 -11.63 4.75 6.15
N GLU A 63 -12.85 5.17 6.52
CA GLU A 63 -13.40 4.88 7.85
C GLU A 63 -13.58 3.38 8.07
N ARG A 64 -14.03 2.62 7.06
CA ARG A 64 -14.07 1.16 7.13
C ARG A 64 -12.68 0.54 7.29
N LEU A 65 -11.67 1.04 6.59
CA LEU A 65 -10.29 0.56 6.74
C LEU A 65 -9.77 0.76 8.16
N LYS A 66 -9.99 1.95 8.75
CA LYS A 66 -9.59 2.23 10.14
C LYS A 66 -10.28 1.32 11.17
N ALA A 67 -11.45 0.77 10.83
CA ALA A 67 -12.18 -0.17 11.67
C ALA A 67 -11.73 -1.63 11.49
N VAL A 68 -10.87 -1.94 10.52
CA VAL A 68 -10.33 -3.29 10.34
C VAL A 68 -9.31 -3.58 11.43
N GLU A 69 -9.52 -4.70 12.13
CA GLU A 69 -8.59 -5.16 13.15
C GLU A 69 -7.20 -5.42 12.55
N ASN A 70 -6.16 -5.06 13.30
CA ASN A 70 -4.76 -5.21 12.89
C ASN A 70 -4.39 -4.47 11.59
N LEU A 71 -5.16 -3.45 11.18
CA LEU A 71 -4.79 -2.54 10.09
C LEU A 71 -4.47 -1.14 10.61
N GLU A 72 -3.26 -0.67 10.34
CA GLU A 72 -2.83 0.69 10.62
C GLU A 72 -2.82 1.53 9.34
N VAL A 73 -3.47 2.69 9.37
CA VAL A 73 -3.31 3.74 8.36
C VAL A 73 -2.19 4.67 8.82
N MET A 74 -1.00 4.49 8.28
CA MET A 74 0.21 5.18 8.74
C MET A 74 0.31 6.59 8.15
N PRO A 75 0.37 7.65 8.98
CA PRO A 75 0.61 9.00 8.49
C PRO A 75 1.96 9.12 7.78
N VAL A 76 2.03 9.96 6.75
CA VAL A 76 3.27 10.33 6.08
C VAL A 76 3.78 11.63 6.71
N ASP A 77 4.89 11.54 7.42
CA ASP A 77 5.57 12.70 8.02
C ASP A 77 6.88 13.05 7.27
N ALA A 78 7.64 14.00 7.80
CA ALA A 78 8.89 14.46 7.20
C ALA A 78 9.93 13.33 7.02
N GLU A 79 9.97 12.33 7.90
CA GLU A 79 10.92 11.22 7.78
C GLU A 79 10.60 10.34 6.58
N HIS A 80 9.32 10.09 6.33
CA HIS A 80 8.86 9.35 5.15
C HIS A 80 9.26 10.05 3.86
N TRP A 81 9.10 11.38 3.80
CA TRP A 81 9.50 12.20 2.65
C TRP A 81 11.02 12.23 2.46
N MET A 82 11.80 12.45 3.51
CA MET A 82 13.26 12.42 3.40
C MET A 82 13.75 11.05 2.95
N ARG A 83 13.16 9.97 3.48
CA ARG A 83 13.52 8.62 3.09
C ARG A 83 13.16 8.33 1.63
N SER A 84 12.00 8.79 1.16
CA SER A 84 11.57 8.59 -0.23
C SER A 84 12.46 9.32 -1.23
N LEU A 85 13.00 10.50 -0.88
CA LEU A 85 13.90 11.28 -1.75
C LEU A 85 15.28 10.66 -1.92
N VAL A 86 15.81 9.96 -0.91
CA VAL A 86 17.17 9.37 -0.95
C VAL A 86 17.20 7.92 -1.48
N LEU A 87 16.06 7.37 -1.90
CA LEU A 87 16.04 6.06 -2.56
C LEU A 87 16.81 6.15 -3.88
N ASN A 88 17.84 5.31 -4.03
CA ASN A 88 18.57 5.12 -5.29
C ASN A 88 17.74 4.28 -6.27
N TRP A 89 16.59 4.82 -6.67
CA TRP A 89 15.59 4.19 -7.51
C TRP A 89 15.18 5.18 -8.59
N GLU A 90 15.16 4.72 -9.84
CA GLU A 90 14.80 5.54 -11.01
C GLU A 90 13.30 5.84 -11.09
N ASN A 91 12.45 5.12 -10.34
CA ASN A 91 11.01 5.38 -10.35
C ASN A 91 10.71 6.76 -9.76
N GLU A 92 9.98 7.57 -10.52
CA GLU A 92 9.57 8.93 -10.16
C GLU A 92 8.20 8.97 -9.46
N ASP A 93 7.47 7.85 -9.40
CA ASP A 93 6.17 7.81 -8.72
C ASP A 93 6.32 8.06 -7.22
N ILE A 94 5.77 9.20 -6.78
CA ILE A 94 5.86 9.65 -5.39
C ILE A 94 5.13 8.69 -4.43
N ALA A 95 4.00 8.10 -4.85
CA ALA A 95 3.25 7.17 -4.02
C ALA A 95 4.06 5.90 -3.78
N ASP A 96 4.61 5.32 -4.85
CA ASP A 96 5.43 4.12 -4.74
C ASP A 96 6.67 4.35 -3.86
N ARG A 97 7.37 5.47 -4.07
CA ARG A 97 8.55 5.82 -3.26
C ARG A 97 8.19 5.98 -1.79
N LEU A 98 7.04 6.56 -1.47
CA LEU A 98 6.56 6.70 -0.11
C LEU A 98 6.13 5.36 0.50
N ILE A 99 5.52 4.46 -0.27
CA ILE A 99 5.15 3.10 0.18
C ILE A 99 6.41 2.28 0.49
N VAL A 100 7.42 2.34 -0.38
CA VAL A 100 8.72 1.70 -0.17
C VAL A 100 9.43 2.32 1.04
N ALA A 101 9.45 3.65 1.16
CA ALA A 101 10.01 4.33 2.33
C ALA A 101 9.33 3.90 3.63
N THR A 102 7.99 3.81 3.64
CA THR A 102 7.20 3.31 4.78
C THR A 102 7.64 1.89 5.16
N SER A 103 7.80 1.01 4.17
CA SER A 103 8.24 -0.37 4.37
C SER A 103 9.66 -0.45 4.95
N MET A 104 10.57 0.39 4.45
CA MET A 104 11.94 0.49 4.97
C MET A 104 12.00 1.00 6.40
N LEU A 105 11.29 2.09 6.72
CA LEU A 105 11.26 2.69 8.06
C LEU A 105 10.68 1.72 9.10
N ARG A 106 9.71 0.91 8.70
CA ARG A 106 9.11 -0.12 9.58
C ARG A 106 9.80 -1.46 9.52
N SER A 107 10.84 -1.61 8.69
CA SER A 107 11.50 -2.89 8.45
C SER A 107 10.52 -4.02 8.09
N CYS A 108 9.48 -3.71 7.33
CA CYS A 108 8.37 -4.60 7.00
C CYS A 108 8.52 -5.20 5.60
N THR A 109 7.88 -6.35 5.38
CA THR A 109 7.73 -6.88 4.02
C THR A 109 6.65 -6.11 3.28
N LEU A 110 6.93 -5.69 2.05
CA LEU A 110 5.98 -5.01 1.17
C LEU A 110 5.25 -6.02 0.29
N VAL A 111 3.92 -6.06 0.38
CA VAL A 111 3.07 -6.84 -0.53
C VAL A 111 2.69 -5.95 -1.70
N THR A 112 3.14 -6.29 -2.90
CA THR A 112 2.94 -5.48 -4.11
C THR A 112 2.87 -6.35 -5.36
N ALA A 113 1.94 -6.03 -6.27
CA ALA A 113 1.84 -6.65 -7.59
C ALA A 113 2.81 -6.03 -8.61
N ASP A 114 3.44 -4.91 -8.28
CA ASP A 114 4.34 -4.16 -9.16
C ASP A 114 5.75 -4.77 -9.22
N ASP A 115 6.18 -5.19 -10.42
CA ASP A 115 7.52 -5.73 -10.67
C ASP A 115 8.65 -4.69 -10.47
N VAL A 116 8.41 -3.42 -10.79
CA VAL A 116 9.39 -2.34 -10.63
C VAL A 116 9.70 -2.13 -9.15
N ILE A 117 8.67 -2.14 -8.29
CA ILE A 117 8.84 -2.11 -6.84
C ILE A 117 9.60 -3.35 -6.36
N ARG A 118 9.20 -4.55 -6.80
CA ARG A 118 9.85 -5.79 -6.33
C ARG A 118 11.32 -5.88 -6.71
N ASN A 119 11.68 -5.40 -7.89
CA ASN A 119 13.05 -5.36 -8.36
C ASN A 119 13.93 -4.38 -7.57
N PHE A 120 13.32 -3.30 -7.03
CA PHE A 120 14.05 -2.34 -6.21
C PHE A 120 14.11 -2.74 -4.73
N TYR A 121 12.98 -3.14 -4.14
CA TYR A 121 12.89 -3.47 -2.73
C TYR A 121 12.86 -4.99 -2.53
N SER A 122 14.01 -5.55 -2.15
CA SER A 122 14.20 -7.01 -2.00
C SER A 122 13.33 -7.66 -0.92
N LYS A 123 12.86 -6.89 0.07
CA LYS A 123 11.91 -7.38 1.09
C LYS A 123 10.47 -7.16 0.62
N SER A 124 10.17 -7.65 -0.57
CA SER A 124 8.84 -7.59 -1.19
C SER A 124 8.30 -8.99 -1.47
N LEU A 125 6.97 -9.11 -1.60
CA LEU A 125 6.30 -10.33 -2.00
C LEU A 125 5.12 -10.03 -2.91
N TRP A 126 4.84 -10.94 -3.83
CA TRP A 126 3.59 -11.04 -4.55
C TRP A 126 3.10 -12.46 -4.46
#